data_AF-A0A0F9QBU7-F1
#
_entry.id   AF-A0A0F9QBU7-F1
#
_cell.length_a   1.000
_cell.length_b   1.000
_cell.length_c   1.000
_cell.angle_alpha   90.00
_cell.angle_beta   90.00
_cell.angle_gamma   90.00
#
_symmetry.space_group_name_H-M   'P 1'
#
loop_
_entity.id
_entity.type
_entity.pdbx_description
1 polymer ?
#
loop_
_entity_poly.entity_id
_entity_poly.type
_entity_poly.pdbx_seq_one_letter_code
_entity_poly.pdbx_strand_id
1 'polypeptide(L)'
;MVNQELIEKLKHLLKKLFQFENNDLDFGIYRIINIKRKEISEFIETDLFKSISQELEKHKNQQISEEVVYNNIINFFSRYYDNGDFISKRRYSKSNKYLIPYNGEEVYLYWATNDQYYIKTAETFKNYSFKIGNWKIKFEIIDEDVEFEKNNIKETQNKYFIFNSIEPLSNNIINIRFGYRGLSSEEEELIKEEVGKKSIKKDYVNIYNLNRIKETVEISSVEELKTKHQKLNGDLTDKTE
;
A
#
# COMPACT_ATOMS: atom_id res chain seq x y z
N MET A 1 -27.92 -4.25 -22.27
CA MET A 1 -26.74 -4.08 -23.15
C MET A 1 -25.84 -2.93 -22.67
N VAL A 2 -26.34 -1.70 -22.49
CA VAL A 2 -25.53 -0.53 -22.04
C VAL A 2 -24.84 -0.75 -20.67
N ASN A 3 -25.54 -1.34 -19.70
CA ASN A 3 -24.97 -1.53 -18.36
C ASN A 3 -23.77 -2.51 -18.33
N GLN A 4 -23.77 -3.54 -19.19
CA GLN A 4 -22.64 -4.48 -19.29
C GLN A 4 -21.37 -3.83 -19.85
N GLU A 5 -21.51 -2.96 -20.85
CA GLU A 5 -20.37 -2.23 -21.43
C GLU A 5 -19.72 -1.29 -20.40
N LEU A 6 -20.54 -0.58 -19.61
CA LEU A 6 -20.05 0.30 -18.54
C LEU A 6 -19.36 -0.47 -17.42
N ILE A 7 -19.90 -1.63 -17.04
CA ILE A 7 -19.28 -2.53 -16.05
C ILE A 7 -17.90 -2.97 -16.54
N GLU A 8 -17.78 -3.45 -17.77
CA GLU A 8 -16.48 -3.89 -18.32
C GLU A 8 -15.49 -2.74 -18.46
N LYS A 9 -15.96 -1.55 -18.85
CA LYS A 9 -15.13 -0.34 -18.90
C LYS A 9 -14.62 0.06 -17.51
N LEU A 10 -15.47 -0.02 -16.48
CA LEU A 10 -15.07 0.27 -15.11
C LEU A 10 -14.07 -0.78 -14.60
N LYS A 11 -14.31 -2.08 -14.85
CA LYS A 11 -13.36 -3.14 -14.51
C LYS A 11 -12.00 -2.93 -15.14
N HIS A 12 -11.96 -2.61 -16.43
CA HIS A 12 -10.71 -2.31 -17.13
C HIS A 12 -9.99 -1.10 -16.52
N LEU A 13 -10.72 -0.02 -16.23
CA LEU A 13 -10.16 1.15 -15.56
C LEU A 13 -9.57 0.81 -14.19
N LEU A 14 -10.28 0.02 -13.38
CA LEU A 14 -9.80 -0.41 -12.06
C LEU A 14 -8.56 -1.31 -12.16
N LYS A 15 -8.52 -2.25 -13.10
CA LYS A 15 -7.31 -3.06 -13.34
C LYS A 15 -6.11 -2.20 -13.72
N LYS A 16 -6.33 -1.14 -14.51
CA LYS A 16 -5.30 -0.15 -14.85
C LYS A 16 -4.89 0.69 -13.64
N LEU A 17 -5.85 1.07 -12.77
CA LEU A 17 -5.60 1.80 -11.52
C LEU A 17 -4.70 0.99 -10.57
N PHE A 18 -4.98 -0.30 -10.42
CA PHE A 18 -4.18 -1.21 -9.61
C PHE A 18 -2.98 -1.81 -10.35
N GLN A 19 -2.66 -1.31 -11.55
CA GLN A 19 -1.53 -1.75 -12.36
C GLN A 19 -1.39 -3.26 -12.54
N PHE A 20 -2.50 -3.95 -12.80
CA PHE A 20 -2.52 -5.41 -12.99
C PHE A 20 -1.67 -5.89 -14.18
N GLU A 21 -1.29 -4.99 -15.10
CA GLU A 21 -0.44 -5.31 -16.25
C GLU A 21 1.06 -5.18 -15.93
N ASN A 22 1.43 -4.50 -14.83
CA ASN A 22 2.82 -4.25 -14.43
C ASN A 22 3.28 -5.25 -13.35
N ASN A 23 3.24 -6.54 -13.67
CA ASN A 23 3.57 -7.62 -12.73
C ASN A 23 5.02 -7.57 -12.20
N ASP A 24 5.93 -6.91 -12.92
CA ASP A 24 7.36 -6.87 -12.60
C ASP A 24 7.69 -5.85 -11.49
N LEU A 25 6.73 -5.02 -11.08
CA LEU A 25 6.95 -4.01 -10.05
C LEU A 25 6.91 -4.65 -8.65
N ASP A 26 8.07 -4.99 -8.12
CA ASP A 26 8.23 -5.56 -6.78
C ASP A 26 8.83 -4.55 -5.76
N PHE A 27 8.22 -3.38 -5.63
CA PHE A 27 8.64 -2.40 -4.63
C PHE A 27 7.48 -1.57 -4.10
N GLY A 28 7.65 -1.08 -2.86
CA GLY A 28 6.67 -0.20 -2.21
C GLY A 28 5.26 -0.81 -2.17
N ILE A 29 4.26 0.00 -2.55
CA ILE A 29 2.85 -0.39 -2.57
C ILE A 29 2.55 -1.48 -3.61
N TYR A 30 3.34 -1.60 -4.68
CA TYR A 30 3.12 -2.59 -5.74
C TYR A 30 3.31 -4.02 -5.25
N ARG A 31 4.27 -4.25 -4.34
CA ARG A 31 4.43 -5.56 -3.67
C ARG A 31 3.15 -5.95 -2.92
N ILE A 32 2.56 -5.01 -2.18
CA ILE A 32 1.31 -5.26 -1.43
C ILE A 32 0.16 -5.56 -2.39
N ILE A 33 0.05 -4.80 -3.49
CA ILE A 33 -0.96 -5.02 -4.53
C ILE A 33 -0.81 -6.42 -5.14
N ASN A 34 0.43 -6.85 -5.44
CA ASN A 34 0.71 -8.17 -5.99
C ASN A 34 0.35 -9.30 -5.01
N ILE A 35 0.74 -9.18 -3.74
CA ILE A 35 0.37 -10.14 -2.68
C ILE A 35 -1.16 -10.24 -2.55
N LYS A 36 -1.86 -9.10 -2.58
CA LYS A 36 -3.31 -9.03 -2.46
C LYS A 36 -4.05 -9.14 -3.79
N ARG A 37 -3.38 -9.52 -4.87
CA ARG A 37 -3.94 -9.46 -6.22
C ARG A 37 -5.22 -10.27 -6.36
N LYS A 38 -5.30 -11.43 -5.70
CA LYS A 38 -6.52 -12.25 -5.68
C LYS A 38 -7.69 -11.50 -5.04
N GLU A 39 -7.50 -10.96 -3.84
CA GLU A 39 -8.52 -10.17 -3.13
C GLU A 39 -8.95 -8.95 -3.97
N ILE A 40 -7.99 -8.23 -4.56
CA ILE A 40 -8.28 -7.07 -5.41
C ILE A 40 -9.02 -7.49 -6.69
N SER A 41 -8.67 -8.63 -7.27
CA SER A 41 -9.36 -9.16 -8.45
C SER A 41 -10.80 -9.55 -8.13
N GLU A 42 -11.03 -10.24 -7.02
CA GLU A 42 -12.38 -10.57 -6.54
C GLU A 42 -13.19 -9.29 -6.29
N PHE A 43 -12.57 -8.29 -5.67
CA PHE A 43 -13.21 -7.00 -5.46
C PHE A 43 -13.65 -6.32 -6.77
N ILE A 44 -12.75 -6.28 -7.77
CA ILE A 44 -13.02 -5.66 -9.08
C ILE A 44 -14.06 -6.46 -9.86
N GLU A 45 -14.04 -7.79 -9.80
CA GLU A 45 -14.93 -8.62 -10.60
C GLU A 45 -16.33 -8.72 -10.00
N THR A 46 -16.45 -8.73 -8.67
CA THR A 46 -17.73 -9.01 -7.98
C THR A 46 -18.09 -8.01 -6.90
N ASP A 47 -17.22 -7.77 -5.91
CA ASP A 47 -17.67 -7.16 -4.65
C ASP A 47 -18.06 -5.69 -4.80
N LEU A 48 -17.35 -4.96 -5.65
CA LEU A 48 -17.68 -3.56 -5.95
C LEU A 48 -19.09 -3.44 -6.52
N PHE A 49 -19.41 -4.23 -7.55
CA PHE A 49 -20.70 -4.16 -8.23
C PHE A 49 -21.83 -4.62 -7.32
N LYS A 50 -21.60 -5.68 -6.54
CA LYS A 50 -22.54 -6.13 -5.51
C LYS A 50 -22.82 -5.01 -4.49
N SER A 51 -21.77 -4.32 -4.03
CA SER A 51 -21.90 -3.21 -3.08
C SER A 51 -22.67 -2.03 -3.67
N ILE A 52 -22.41 -1.67 -4.93
CA ILE A 52 -23.12 -0.59 -5.63
C ILE A 52 -24.61 -0.92 -5.75
N SER A 53 -24.95 -2.12 -6.24
CA SER A 53 -26.35 -2.53 -6.37
C SER A 53 -27.05 -2.58 -5.01
N GLN A 54 -26.39 -3.10 -3.97
CA GLN A 54 -26.95 -3.12 -2.61
C GLN A 54 -27.22 -1.70 -2.07
N GLU A 55 -26.34 -0.75 -2.33
CA GLU A 55 -26.53 0.63 -1.86
C GLU A 55 -27.64 1.34 -2.63
N LEU A 56 -27.74 1.13 -3.94
CA LEU A 56 -28.84 1.66 -4.74
C LEU A 56 -30.20 1.07 -4.36
N GLU A 57 -30.23 -0.20 -3.96
CA GLU A 57 -31.44 -0.86 -3.46
C GLU A 57 -31.96 -0.20 -2.17
N LYS A 58 -31.08 0.24 -1.26
CA LYS A 58 -31.48 1.00 -0.06
C LYS A 58 -32.03 2.38 -0.40
N HIS A 59 -31.57 2.97 -1.50
CA HIS A 59 -31.92 4.32 -1.95
C HIS A 59 -32.89 4.34 -3.14
N LYS A 60 -33.68 3.26 -3.36
CA LYS A 60 -34.65 3.16 -4.48
C LYS A 60 -35.55 4.37 -4.65
N ASN A 61 -35.95 5.00 -3.55
CA ASN A 61 -36.83 6.18 -3.56
C ASN A 61 -36.23 7.38 -4.29
N GLN A 62 -34.91 7.43 -4.48
CA GLN A 62 -34.19 8.52 -5.15
C GLN A 62 -34.07 8.33 -6.67
N GLN A 63 -34.56 7.20 -7.24
CA GLN A 63 -34.53 6.90 -8.67
C GLN A 63 -33.13 7.08 -9.32
N ILE A 64 -32.06 6.82 -8.57
CA ILE A 64 -30.70 6.91 -9.08
C ILE A 64 -30.43 5.70 -9.98
N SER A 65 -30.10 5.94 -11.25
CA SER A 65 -29.72 4.89 -12.19
C SER A 65 -28.28 4.41 -11.95
N GLU A 66 -28.06 3.09 -11.98
CA GLU A 66 -26.74 2.46 -11.94
C GLU A 66 -25.80 3.03 -13.00
N GLU A 67 -26.32 3.29 -14.20
CA GLU A 67 -25.53 3.81 -15.33
C GLU A 67 -24.90 5.16 -15.00
N VAL A 68 -25.61 6.02 -14.27
CA VAL A 68 -25.10 7.33 -13.84
C VAL A 68 -23.98 7.16 -12.82
N VAL A 69 -24.12 6.22 -11.89
CA VAL A 69 -23.09 5.92 -10.90
C VAL A 69 -21.81 5.41 -11.58
N TYR A 70 -21.92 4.41 -12.46
CA TYR A 70 -20.76 3.88 -13.18
C TYR A 70 -20.06 4.95 -14.03
N ASN A 71 -20.84 5.77 -14.76
CA ASN A 71 -20.27 6.87 -15.53
C ASN A 71 -19.55 7.90 -14.65
N ASN A 72 -20.11 8.25 -13.50
CA ASN A 72 -19.47 9.20 -12.59
C ASN A 72 -18.15 8.66 -12.03
N ILE A 73 -18.11 7.39 -11.64
CA ILE A 73 -16.89 6.74 -11.15
C ILE A 73 -15.82 6.70 -12.26
N ILE A 74 -16.20 6.25 -13.47
CA ILE A 74 -15.30 6.19 -14.62
C ILE A 74 -14.75 7.58 -14.94
N ASN A 75 -15.61 8.60 -15.01
CA ASN A 75 -15.22 9.96 -15.34
C ASN A 75 -14.32 10.60 -14.28
N PHE A 76 -14.57 10.30 -13.00
CA PHE A 76 -13.74 10.74 -11.90
C PHE A 76 -12.33 10.15 -12.04
N PHE A 77 -12.20 8.82 -12.04
CA PHE A 77 -10.89 8.17 -12.07
C PHE A 77 -10.13 8.43 -13.38
N SER A 78 -10.81 8.48 -14.52
CA SER A 78 -10.17 8.84 -15.80
C SER A 78 -9.58 10.25 -15.79
N ARG A 79 -10.12 11.16 -14.98
CA ARG A 79 -9.63 12.55 -14.85
C ARG A 79 -8.44 12.65 -13.91
N TYR A 80 -8.46 11.88 -12.83
CA TYR A 80 -7.53 12.06 -11.72
C TYR A 80 -6.44 11.02 -11.65
N TYR A 81 -6.42 10.00 -12.52
CA TYR A 81 -5.39 8.97 -12.51
C TYR A 81 -4.50 9.02 -13.75
N ASP A 82 -3.19 8.99 -13.54
CA ASP A 82 -2.17 8.80 -14.58
C ASP A 82 -1.02 7.91 -14.10
N ASN A 83 -0.78 6.80 -14.79
CA ASN A 83 0.40 5.93 -14.60
C ASN A 83 0.80 5.67 -13.13
N GLY A 84 -0.17 5.37 -12.27
CA GLY A 84 0.07 5.07 -10.85
C GLY A 84 -0.08 6.24 -9.90
N ASP A 85 -0.28 7.46 -10.41
CA ASP A 85 -0.41 8.65 -9.59
C ASP A 85 -1.79 9.30 -9.73
N PHE A 86 -2.22 9.95 -8.66
CA PHE A 86 -3.44 10.74 -8.63
C PHE A 86 -3.13 12.21 -8.88
N ILE A 87 -3.19 12.61 -10.15
CA ILE A 87 -2.93 13.99 -10.58
C ILE A 87 -4.10 14.56 -11.36
N SER A 88 -4.34 15.86 -11.17
CA SER A 88 -5.35 16.57 -11.95
C SER A 88 -4.92 16.75 -13.40
N LYS A 89 -5.44 15.93 -14.31
CA LYS A 89 -5.20 16.10 -15.76
C LYS A 89 -5.84 17.39 -16.27
N ARG A 90 -5.08 18.16 -17.07
CA ARG A 90 -5.60 19.35 -17.75
C ARG A 90 -6.63 18.94 -18.80
N ARG A 91 -7.81 19.58 -18.81
CA ARG A 91 -8.72 19.51 -19.97
C ARG A 91 -8.41 20.66 -20.90
N TYR A 92 -7.94 20.34 -22.09
CA TYR A 92 -8.00 21.27 -23.22
C TYR A 92 -9.45 21.28 -23.71
N SER A 93 -10.17 22.37 -23.44
CA SER A 93 -11.46 22.63 -24.05
C SER A 93 -11.29 23.74 -25.08
N LYS A 94 -12.08 23.72 -26.16
CA LYS A 94 -12.12 24.83 -27.12
C LYS A 94 -12.56 26.15 -26.48
N SER A 95 -13.22 26.12 -25.31
CA SER A 95 -13.61 27.29 -24.55
C SER A 95 -13.21 27.16 -23.07
N ASN A 96 -12.82 28.27 -22.44
CA ASN A 96 -12.45 28.30 -21.02
C ASN A 96 -13.70 28.03 -20.14
N LYS A 97 -13.64 27.03 -19.26
CA LYS A 97 -14.78 26.57 -18.43
C LYS A 97 -14.50 26.50 -16.93
N TYR A 98 -13.63 27.35 -16.40
CA TYR A 98 -13.39 27.38 -14.95
C TYR A 98 -13.63 28.78 -14.39
N LEU A 99 -14.30 28.81 -13.24
CA LEU A 99 -14.51 29.99 -12.42
C LEU A 99 -13.49 29.93 -11.29
N ILE A 100 -12.74 31.01 -11.09
CA ILE A 100 -11.91 31.17 -9.89
C ILE A 100 -12.72 32.03 -8.90
N PRO A 101 -13.12 31.50 -7.74
CA PRO A 101 -13.74 32.32 -6.70
C PRO A 101 -12.71 33.31 -6.16
N TYR A 102 -13.05 34.59 -6.13
CA TYR A 102 -12.16 35.68 -5.69
C TYR A 102 -12.86 36.49 -4.60
N ASN A 103 -12.16 36.73 -3.49
CA ASN A 103 -12.71 37.37 -2.29
C ASN A 103 -12.39 38.88 -2.21
N GLY A 104 -11.72 39.46 -3.20
CA GLY A 104 -11.36 40.89 -3.22
C GLY A 104 -9.93 41.23 -2.75
N GLU A 105 -9.08 40.23 -2.49
CA GLU A 105 -7.68 40.44 -2.09
C GLU A 105 -6.83 41.04 -3.22
N GLU A 106 -5.89 41.94 -2.91
CA GLU A 106 -5.06 42.63 -3.91
C GLU A 106 -4.30 41.67 -4.85
N VAL A 107 -3.93 40.48 -4.35
CA VAL A 107 -3.33 39.38 -5.13
C VAL A 107 -3.99 38.07 -4.74
N TYR A 108 -4.49 37.31 -5.72
CA TYR A 108 -5.04 35.96 -5.53
C TYR A 108 -4.33 34.96 -6.45
N LEU A 109 -3.48 34.12 -5.86
CA LEU A 109 -2.79 33.04 -6.58
C LEU A 109 -3.66 31.77 -6.55
N TYR A 110 -3.99 31.26 -7.73
CA TYR A 110 -4.75 30.03 -7.88
C TYR A 110 -4.07 29.09 -8.87
N TRP A 111 -3.94 27.82 -8.46
CA TRP A 111 -3.52 26.74 -9.36
C TRP A 111 -4.46 25.55 -9.19
N ALA A 112 -4.56 24.70 -10.22
CA ALA A 112 -5.55 23.61 -10.26
C ALA A 112 -5.42 22.59 -9.12
N THR A 113 -4.29 22.59 -8.41
CA THR A 113 -3.97 21.69 -7.32
C THR A 113 -3.80 22.43 -5.98
N ASN A 114 -4.36 23.63 -5.83
CA ASN A 114 -4.19 24.50 -4.64
C ASN A 114 -4.60 23.83 -3.32
N ASP A 115 -5.56 22.89 -3.37
CA ASP A 115 -5.99 22.10 -2.21
C ASP A 115 -5.62 20.62 -2.31
N GLN A 116 -4.65 20.28 -3.16
CA GLN A 116 -4.15 18.90 -3.26
C GLN A 116 -2.88 18.78 -2.43
N TYR A 117 -2.97 17.98 -1.38
CA TYR A 117 -1.86 17.67 -0.49
C TYR A 117 -1.19 16.38 -0.94
N TYR A 118 0.11 16.45 -1.20
CA TYR A 118 0.90 15.25 -1.43
C TYR A 118 1.12 14.53 -0.10
N ILE A 119 0.65 13.28 -0.02
CA ILE A 119 0.88 12.42 1.15
C ILE A 119 2.04 11.49 0.81
N LYS A 120 3.17 11.67 1.48
CA LYS A 120 4.30 10.76 1.31
C LYS A 120 4.04 9.48 2.09
N THR A 121 3.92 8.37 1.38
CA THR A 121 3.62 7.06 1.97
C THR A 121 4.60 6.69 3.09
N ALA A 122 5.89 6.97 2.88
CA ALA A 122 6.95 6.68 3.86
C ALA A 122 6.80 7.45 5.19
N GLU A 123 6.09 8.57 5.20
CA GLU A 123 5.89 9.38 6.40
C GLU A 123 4.55 9.08 7.09
N THR A 124 3.60 8.48 6.36
CA THR A 124 2.22 8.32 6.83
C THR A 124 1.87 6.88 7.20
N PHE A 125 2.42 5.90 6.48
CA PHE A 125 2.12 4.47 6.71
C PHE A 125 3.18 3.83 7.60
N LYS A 126 3.21 4.24 8.87
CA LYS A 126 4.13 3.70 9.88
C LYS A 126 3.64 2.41 10.51
N ASN A 127 2.34 2.16 10.41
CA ASN A 127 1.66 1.07 11.09
C ASN A 127 0.97 0.15 10.09
N TYR A 128 1.18 -1.15 10.25
CA TYR A 128 0.50 -2.19 9.48
C TYR A 128 0.00 -3.27 10.41
N SER A 129 -1.19 -3.83 10.17
CA SER A 129 -1.68 -4.93 11.00
C SER A 129 -2.33 -6.01 10.16
N PHE A 130 -2.15 -7.26 10.57
CA PHE A 130 -2.66 -8.44 9.89
C PHE A 130 -2.99 -9.51 10.92
N LYS A 131 -3.75 -10.53 10.49
CA LYS A 131 -4.16 -11.64 11.35
C LYS A 131 -3.56 -12.93 10.81
N ILE A 132 -3.06 -13.78 11.72
CA ILE A 132 -2.63 -15.15 11.43
C ILE A 132 -3.25 -16.04 12.50
N GLY A 133 -4.08 -17.00 12.08
CA GLY A 133 -4.87 -17.82 12.99
C GLY A 133 -5.66 -16.94 13.97
N ASN A 134 -5.45 -17.16 15.26
CA ASN A 134 -6.09 -16.39 16.32
C ASN A 134 -5.36 -15.08 16.67
N TRP A 135 -4.15 -14.86 16.15
CA TRP A 135 -3.30 -13.73 16.49
C TRP A 135 -3.56 -12.54 15.56
N LYS A 136 -3.54 -11.33 16.14
CA LYS A 136 -3.46 -10.06 15.43
C LYS A 136 -2.08 -9.47 15.66
N ILE A 137 -1.27 -9.40 14.60
CA ILE A 137 0.06 -8.83 14.65
C ILE A 137 -0.03 -7.39 14.14
N LYS A 138 0.48 -6.47 14.94
CA LYS A 138 0.70 -5.07 14.55
C LYS A 138 2.20 -4.87 14.34
N PHE A 139 2.54 -4.26 13.22
CA PHE A 139 3.86 -3.70 12.94
C PHE A 139 3.77 -2.20 13.13
N GLU A 140 4.75 -1.64 13.82
CA GLU A 140 4.87 -0.22 14.08
C GLU A 140 6.32 0.21 13.85
N ILE A 141 6.52 1.31 13.12
CA ILE A 141 7.82 1.94 12.96
C ILE A 141 7.95 3.00 14.06
N ILE A 142 9.02 2.91 14.86
CA ILE A 142 9.31 3.88 15.92
C ILE A 142 9.97 5.11 15.30
N ASP A 143 9.35 6.27 15.46
CA ASP A 143 9.80 7.55 14.88
C ASP A 143 11.21 7.96 15.29
N GLU A 144 11.62 7.63 16.51
CA GLU A 144 12.94 7.90 17.07
C GLU A 144 14.05 7.14 16.32
N ASP A 145 13.72 6.02 15.69
CA ASP A 145 14.62 5.17 14.91
C ASP A 145 14.38 5.32 13.39
N VAL A 146 13.73 6.40 12.93
CA VAL A 146 13.58 6.70 11.50
C VAL A 146 14.57 7.76 11.05
N GLU A 147 15.54 7.35 10.24
CA GLU A 147 16.44 8.27 9.55
C GLU A 147 15.72 8.78 8.28
N PHE A 148 15.08 9.95 8.36
CA PHE A 148 14.47 10.58 7.18
C PHE A 148 15.52 11.26 6.29
N GLU A 149 15.44 11.03 4.98
CA GLU A 149 16.17 11.83 4.00
C GLU A 149 15.63 13.27 4.04
N LYS A 150 16.46 14.21 4.51
CA LYS A 150 16.17 15.65 4.41
C LYS A 150 16.77 16.20 3.13
N ASN A 151 16.01 17.01 2.40
CA ASN A 151 16.47 17.85 1.27
C ASN A 151 16.99 17.14 0.01
N ASN A 152 16.34 16.06 -0.46
CA ASN A 152 16.64 15.41 -1.77
C ASN A 152 18.09 14.91 -1.94
N ILE A 153 18.89 14.88 -0.88
CA ILE A 153 20.21 14.24 -0.87
C ILE A 153 19.95 12.76 -0.61
N LYS A 154 20.16 11.94 -1.65
CA LYS A 154 20.14 10.47 -1.49
C LYS A 154 21.30 10.09 -0.58
N GLU A 155 20.98 9.57 0.59
CA GLU A 155 21.97 9.06 1.52
C GLU A 155 22.58 7.78 0.93
N THR A 156 23.90 7.65 0.94
CA THR A 156 24.62 6.55 0.28
C THR A 156 24.50 5.21 1.02
N GLN A 157 23.99 5.22 2.25
CA GLN A 157 23.86 4.04 3.09
C GLN A 157 22.47 3.41 2.94
N ASN A 158 22.44 2.09 2.76
CA ASN A 158 21.20 1.34 2.69
C ASN A 158 20.51 1.34 4.06
N LYS A 159 19.22 1.66 4.08
CA LYS A 159 18.37 1.60 5.28
C LYS A 159 17.56 0.32 5.30
N TYR A 160 17.37 -0.23 6.49
CA TYR A 160 16.64 -1.48 6.68
C TYR A 160 15.62 -1.32 7.81
N PHE A 161 14.59 -2.17 7.77
CA PHE A 161 13.74 -2.37 8.94
C PHE A 161 14.51 -3.25 9.92
N ILE A 162 14.79 -2.73 11.11
CA ILE A 162 15.52 -3.46 12.15
C ILE A 162 14.58 -3.71 13.32
N PHE A 163 14.50 -4.97 13.74
CA PHE A 163 13.71 -5.35 14.90
C PHE A 163 14.16 -4.55 16.14
N ASN A 164 13.20 -3.91 16.81
CA ASN A 164 13.47 -3.14 18.02
C ASN A 164 12.92 -3.90 19.25
N SER A 165 11.61 -4.15 19.28
CA SER A 165 10.96 -4.73 20.46
C SER A 165 9.61 -5.36 20.17
N ILE A 166 9.12 -6.15 21.12
CA ILE A 166 7.78 -6.75 21.09
C ILE A 166 7.02 -6.35 22.34
N GLU A 167 5.79 -5.89 22.13
CA GLU A 167 4.88 -5.49 23.19
C GLU A 167 3.57 -6.27 23.06
N PRO A 168 3.25 -7.18 23.99
CA PRO A 168 1.96 -7.85 24.02
C PRO A 168 0.88 -6.85 24.45
N LEU A 169 -0.08 -6.57 23.58
CA LEU A 169 -1.18 -5.65 23.87
C LEU A 169 -2.39 -6.35 24.51
N SER A 170 -2.58 -7.64 24.23
CA SER A 170 -3.61 -8.51 24.84
C SER A 170 -3.32 -9.99 24.49
N ASN A 171 -4.11 -10.94 25.01
CA ASN A 171 -3.89 -12.39 24.84
C ASN A 171 -3.55 -12.82 23.40
N ASN A 172 -4.17 -12.19 22.39
CA ASN A 172 -3.95 -12.54 20.99
C ASN A 172 -3.53 -11.33 20.13
N ILE A 173 -3.08 -10.23 20.73
CA ILE A 173 -2.63 -9.05 19.98
C ILE A 173 -1.20 -8.72 20.39
N ILE A 174 -0.29 -8.80 19.42
CA ILE A 174 1.11 -8.48 19.62
C ILE A 174 1.46 -7.27 18.74
N ASN A 175 2.20 -6.32 19.31
CA ASN A 175 2.83 -5.24 18.58
C ASN A 175 4.33 -5.52 18.43
N ILE A 176 4.82 -5.52 17.20
CA ILE A 176 6.23 -5.71 16.86
C ILE A 176 6.74 -4.38 16.31
N ARG A 177 7.67 -3.78 17.01
CA ARG A 177 8.22 -2.48 16.68
C ARG A 177 9.54 -2.60 15.91
N PHE A 178 9.71 -1.75 14.91
CA PHE A 178 10.89 -1.68 14.05
C PHE A 178 11.45 -0.26 14.00
N GLY A 179 12.77 -0.16 13.84
CA GLY A 179 13.45 1.05 13.38
C GLY A 179 13.65 1.03 11.86
N TYR A 180 13.68 2.20 11.20
CA TYR A 180 14.03 2.33 9.79
C TYR A 180 15.30 3.20 9.64
N ARG A 181 16.45 2.55 9.76
CA ARG A 181 17.77 3.19 9.85
C ARG A 181 18.87 2.34 9.20
N GLY A 182 20.08 2.89 9.12
CA GLY A 182 21.30 2.12 8.85
C GLY A 182 21.59 1.08 9.94
N LEU A 183 22.41 0.08 9.59
CA LEU A 183 22.89 -0.93 10.53
C LEU A 183 24.01 -0.36 11.41
N SER A 184 24.03 -0.72 12.69
CA SER A 184 25.20 -0.50 13.54
C SER A 184 26.31 -1.50 13.20
N SER A 185 27.56 -1.18 13.56
CA SER A 185 28.70 -2.10 13.33
C SER A 185 28.51 -3.44 14.02
N GLU A 186 27.90 -3.46 15.20
CA GLU A 186 27.58 -4.68 15.96
C GLU A 186 26.50 -5.52 15.24
N GLU A 187 25.45 -4.87 14.74
CA GLU A 187 24.39 -5.56 13.97
C GLU A 187 24.94 -6.14 12.67
N GLU A 188 25.84 -5.42 11.99
CA GLU A 188 26.48 -5.93 10.79
C GLU A 188 27.30 -7.21 11.05
N GLU A 189 28.04 -7.25 12.15
CA GLU A 189 28.83 -8.44 12.53
C GLU A 189 27.90 -9.61 12.86
N LEU A 190 26.87 -9.38 13.68
CA LEU A 190 25.89 -10.41 14.05
C LEU A 190 25.16 -10.98 12.82
N ILE A 191 24.73 -10.13 11.88
CA ILE A 191 24.08 -10.58 10.65
C ILE A 191 25.04 -11.40 9.78
N LYS A 192 26.31 -10.99 9.68
CA LYS A 192 27.33 -11.72 8.92
C LYS A 192 27.62 -13.09 9.53
N GLU A 193 27.65 -13.17 10.87
CA GLU A 193 27.84 -14.42 11.62
C GLU A 193 26.65 -15.37 11.45
N GLU A 194 25.42 -14.88 11.64
CA GLU A 194 24.20 -15.70 11.52
C GLU A 194 24.02 -16.30 10.12
N VAL A 195 24.32 -15.51 9.08
CA VAL A 195 24.11 -15.94 7.68
C VAL A 195 25.37 -16.61 7.08
N GLY A 196 26.53 -16.44 7.72
CA GLY A 196 27.81 -16.97 7.23
C GLY A 196 28.26 -16.35 5.90
N LYS A 197 27.90 -15.08 5.65
CA LYS A 197 28.21 -14.35 4.40
C LYS A 197 28.85 -13.01 4.71
N LYS A 198 29.83 -12.61 3.86
CA LYS A 198 30.55 -11.34 4.03
C LYS A 198 29.77 -10.09 3.60
N SER A 199 28.79 -10.23 2.71
CA SER A 199 27.96 -9.13 2.24
C SER A 199 26.58 -9.15 2.87
N ILE A 200 26.04 -7.97 3.14
CA ILE A 200 24.71 -7.81 3.72
C ILE A 200 23.71 -7.55 2.59
N LYS A 201 22.64 -8.34 2.56
CA LYS A 201 21.49 -8.17 1.68
C LYS A 201 20.25 -8.00 2.54
N LYS A 202 19.20 -7.40 1.97
CA LYS A 202 17.91 -7.22 2.65
C LYS A 202 17.34 -8.52 3.22
N ASP A 203 17.44 -9.62 2.47
CA ASP A 203 16.97 -10.94 2.91
C ASP A 203 17.69 -11.42 4.18
N TYR A 204 18.97 -11.07 4.35
CA TYR A 204 19.77 -11.45 5.51
C TYR A 204 19.36 -10.67 6.76
N VAL A 205 19.05 -9.39 6.58
CA VAL A 205 18.47 -8.56 7.65
C VAL A 205 17.09 -9.09 8.06
N ASN A 206 16.28 -9.55 7.10
CA ASN A 206 14.98 -10.15 7.39
C ASN A 206 15.12 -11.45 8.20
N ILE A 207 16.12 -12.29 7.90
CA ILE A 207 16.42 -13.51 8.67
C ILE A 207 16.81 -13.15 10.10
N TYR A 208 17.71 -12.19 10.27
CA TYR A 208 18.13 -11.69 11.58
C TYR A 208 16.94 -11.19 12.41
N ASN A 209 16.10 -10.33 11.83
CA ASN A 209 14.89 -9.85 12.50
C ASN A 209 13.96 -10.99 12.91
N LEU A 210 13.77 -11.98 12.03
CA LEU A 210 12.92 -13.13 12.31
C LEU A 210 13.45 -13.97 13.48
N ASN A 211 14.77 -14.14 13.58
CA ASN A 211 15.40 -14.85 14.68
C ASN A 211 15.18 -14.11 16.00
N ARG A 212 15.40 -12.79 16.03
CA ARG A 212 15.14 -11.96 17.22
C ARG A 212 13.69 -11.98 17.67
N ILE A 213 12.75 -11.95 16.74
CA ILE A 213 11.32 -12.09 17.04
C ILE A 213 11.04 -13.45 17.69
N LYS A 214 11.64 -14.53 17.18
CA LYS A 214 11.46 -15.88 17.74
C LYS A 214 12.09 -16.06 19.11
N GLU A 215 13.22 -15.42 19.39
CA GLU A 215 13.85 -15.43 20.71
C GLU A 215 12.99 -14.69 21.75
N THR A 216 12.37 -13.59 21.33
CA THR A 216 11.65 -12.69 22.22
C THR A 216 10.25 -13.18 22.56
N VAL A 217 9.63 -13.97 21.68
CA VAL A 217 8.32 -14.54 21.95
C VAL A 217 8.44 -16.05 22.05
N GLU A 218 8.00 -16.65 23.17
CA GLU A 218 7.86 -18.11 23.35
C GLU A 218 6.77 -18.68 22.43
N ILE A 219 6.93 -18.49 21.12
CA ILE A 219 5.97 -18.91 20.13
C ILE A 219 6.34 -20.31 19.65
N SER A 220 5.98 -21.29 20.47
CA SER A 220 5.83 -22.67 20.03
C SER A 220 4.67 -22.84 19.02
N SER A 221 3.80 -21.84 18.86
CA SER A 221 2.54 -21.94 18.10
C SER A 221 2.50 -21.25 16.71
N VAL A 222 3.62 -20.76 16.18
CA VAL A 222 3.65 -20.02 14.89
C VAL A 222 4.58 -20.68 13.88
N GLU A 223 4.53 -22.00 13.86
CA GLU A 223 4.96 -22.77 12.69
C GLU A 223 4.21 -22.33 11.41
N GLU A 224 3.04 -21.71 11.55
CA GLU A 224 2.29 -21.08 10.47
C GLU A 224 2.99 -19.87 9.83
N LEU A 225 3.90 -19.13 10.51
CA LEU A 225 4.74 -18.11 9.83
C LEU A 225 5.83 -18.75 8.96
N LYS A 226 6.10 -20.04 9.12
CA LYS A 226 7.09 -20.77 8.30
C LYS A 226 6.50 -21.23 6.98
N THR A 227 5.19 -21.04 6.72
CA THR A 227 4.62 -21.36 5.41
C THR A 227 5.29 -20.47 4.38
N LYS A 228 6.07 -21.08 3.49
CA LYS A 228 6.69 -20.40 2.36
C LYS A 228 5.61 -19.62 1.61
N HIS A 229 5.97 -18.44 1.12
CA HIS A 229 5.08 -17.70 0.24
C HIS A 229 4.75 -18.60 -0.96
N GLN A 230 3.46 -18.87 -1.14
CA GLN A 230 2.99 -19.68 -2.25
C GLN A 230 2.74 -18.74 -3.42
N LYS A 231 3.58 -18.86 -4.44
CA LYS A 231 3.41 -18.12 -5.68
C LYS A 231 2.11 -18.54 -6.36
N LEU A 232 1.57 -17.67 -7.22
CA LEU A 232 0.35 -17.93 -7.99
C LEU A 232 0.41 -19.19 -8.88
N ASN A 233 1.60 -19.70 -9.19
CA ASN A 233 1.81 -20.94 -9.94
C ASN A 233 1.86 -22.21 -9.05
N GLY A 234 1.68 -22.07 -7.73
CA GLY A 234 1.72 -23.17 -6.77
C GLY A 234 3.11 -23.46 -6.19
N ASP A 235 4.16 -22.79 -6.68
CA ASP A 235 5.52 -22.99 -6.18
C ASP A 235 5.73 -22.29 -4.83
N LEU A 236 6.36 -23.02 -3.91
CA LEU A 236 6.72 -22.51 -2.59
C LEU A 236 8.10 -21.86 -2.66
N THR A 237 8.21 -20.56 -2.39
CA THR A 237 9.49 -19.85 -2.44
C THR A 237 9.93 -19.30 -1.09
N ASP A 238 11.23 -19.44 -0.81
CA ASP A 238 11.90 -18.85 0.37
C ASP A 238 12.14 -17.35 0.21
N LYS A 239 11.90 -16.81 -0.99
CA LYS A 239 11.94 -15.39 -1.27
C LYS A 239 10.51 -14.86 -1.29
N THR A 240 10.26 -13.83 -0.48
CA THR A 240 9.27 -12.82 -0.81
C THR A 240 9.76 -12.15 -2.09
N GLU A 241 9.10 -12.44 -3.21
CA GLU A 241 9.05 -11.46 -4.31
C GLU A 241 8.15 -10.33 -3.80
#